data_AF-A0A945G6C2-F1
#
_entry.id   AF-A0A945G6C2-F1
#
_cell.length_a   1.000
_cell.length_b   1.000
_cell.length_c   1.000
_cell.angle_alpha   90.00
_cell.angle_beta   90.00
_cell.angle_gamma   90.00
#
_symmetry.space_group_name_H-M   'P 1'
#
loop_
_entity.id
_entity.type
_entity.pdbx_description
1 polymer ?
#
loop_
_entity_poly.entity_id
_entity_poly.type
_entity_poly.pdbx_seq_one_letter_code
_entity_poly.pdbx_strand_id
1 'polypeptide(L)'
;MKKFPFLTKAASGALTAAMILTVGCGQAPETGAPSGSSASAEALQKEIASLKKKLADARSRIDSLRAQLNGASASVVDGGLSAEEIIDELMNVKLTSKNRRAAERRVQFLFESLIQHGDAAVPHVRAFLNKMEDVEFTVQRSDEEEEGRGRGRGRGNDWAERLRGRARGSSLDFEKPPSLRIGLMDVLKEVDGSSAEAALGEVLSKTARGFEVAYVAKTIRSMIGPDAFRDEAVAAAHELLSDPIEVPNPNNFDQNSQRYLFSVLEMYNDQTFIQSAQGLLVREDGKIDGAVLDYLDDVGKEQAMDAIYQAFNGGQVTDRGDLSSLARAGLKYTGSNPQANQMFKDIMSSDEYDMRVKWSALREMDDAEDDTTLQVRLNLMQGLQASGDDATDKVVEMYTRQMEAKISGEEFDMRKEMQSLGTDFWRNTFGRG
;
A
#
# COMPACT_ATOMS: atom_id res chain seq x y z
N MET A 1 -5.40 13.81 23.54
CA MET A 1 -5.99 12.47 23.78
C MET A 1 -5.13 11.41 23.09
N LYS A 2 -4.77 10.37 23.84
CA LYS A 2 -4.15 9.08 23.47
C LYS A 2 -2.94 9.10 22.50
N LYS A 3 -1.74 9.19 23.08
CA LYS A 3 -0.51 8.58 22.56
C LYS A 3 -0.13 7.41 23.49
N PHE A 4 0.15 6.24 22.93
CA PHE A 4 0.85 5.15 23.63
C PHE A 4 2.35 5.33 23.45
N PRO A 5 3.17 5.32 24.53
CA PRO A 5 4.59 5.11 24.41
C PRO A 5 4.99 3.74 24.95
N PHE A 6 5.79 3.03 24.15
CA PHE A 6 6.64 1.93 24.59
C PHE A 6 7.68 2.46 25.59
N LEU A 7 7.74 1.84 26.77
CA LEU A 7 8.75 2.07 27.80
C LEU A 7 9.70 0.88 27.84
N THR A 8 10.97 1.18 27.61
CA THR A 8 12.17 0.50 28.11
C THR A 8 11.99 -0.02 29.54
N LYS A 9 12.27 -1.31 29.80
CA LYS A 9 12.76 -1.78 31.11
C LYS A 9 13.67 -3.00 31.00
N ALA A 10 14.90 -2.79 31.46
CA ALA A 10 15.82 -3.82 31.94
C ALA A 10 15.18 -4.60 33.10
N ALA A 11 15.37 -5.92 33.12
CA ALA A 11 14.99 -6.77 34.25
C ALA A 11 16.23 -7.05 35.11
N SER A 12 16.45 -6.18 36.09
CA SER A 12 17.21 -6.49 37.30
C SER A 12 16.32 -7.35 38.22
N GLY A 13 16.78 -8.54 38.58
CA GLY A 13 16.17 -9.39 39.60
C GLY A 13 17.17 -9.67 40.72
N ALA A 14 17.37 -8.69 41.60
CA ALA A 14 18.04 -8.88 42.88
C ALA A 14 16.98 -9.19 43.94
N LEU A 15 17.07 -10.34 44.59
CA LEU A 15 16.33 -10.66 45.81
C LEU A 15 17.31 -10.65 46.98
N THR A 16 17.51 -9.45 47.53
CA THR A 16 18.06 -9.23 48.86
C THR A 16 17.01 -9.61 49.90
N ALA A 17 17.33 -10.54 50.79
CA ALA A 17 16.68 -10.68 52.09
C ALA A 17 17.59 -10.03 53.15
N ALA A 18 17.26 -8.79 53.53
CA ALA A 18 17.58 -8.25 54.85
C ALA A 18 16.47 -8.75 55.81
N MET A 19 16.63 -8.92 57.12
CA MET A 19 17.00 -7.93 58.15
C MET A 19 16.69 -8.66 59.51
N ILE A 20 17.38 -8.53 60.65
CA ILE A 20 17.21 -7.50 61.69
C ILE A 20 17.97 -7.91 62.98
N LEU A 21 18.75 -6.94 63.52
CA LEU A 21 19.09 -6.54 64.92
C LEU A 21 19.57 -7.63 65.93
N THR A 22 20.57 -7.39 66.78
CA THR A 22 20.82 -6.20 67.62
C THR A 22 22.31 -6.08 67.99
N VAL A 23 22.80 -4.85 68.12
CA VAL A 23 24.02 -4.54 68.89
C VAL A 23 23.59 -4.26 70.33
N GLY A 24 24.22 -4.92 71.30
CA GLY A 24 24.08 -4.61 72.71
C GLY A 24 25.30 -5.11 73.47
N CYS A 25 26.12 -4.19 73.97
CA CYS A 25 27.23 -4.47 74.87
C CYS A 25 26.76 -5.19 76.15
N GLY A 26 27.52 -6.17 76.63
CA GLY A 26 27.46 -6.62 78.03
C GLY A 26 27.65 -8.12 78.27
N GLN A 27 28.88 -8.49 78.63
CA GLN A 27 29.30 -9.67 79.42
C GLN A 27 29.20 -11.09 78.83
N ALA A 28 30.39 -11.68 78.65
CA ALA A 28 30.66 -13.12 78.46
C ALA A 28 30.39 -13.92 79.76
N PRO A 29 30.28 -15.27 79.72
CA PRO A 29 31.47 -16.13 79.51
C PRO A 29 31.28 -17.34 78.57
N GLU A 30 32.42 -17.76 78.01
CA GLU A 30 33.00 -19.10 77.85
C GLU A 30 32.16 -20.36 78.15
N THR A 31 32.36 -21.55 77.59
CA THR A 31 33.25 -22.15 76.58
C THR A 31 32.61 -23.52 76.28
N GLY A 32 32.59 -23.94 75.02
CA GLY A 32 32.01 -25.24 74.66
C GLY A 32 32.17 -25.51 73.17
N ALA A 33 33.39 -25.82 72.74
CA ALA A 33 33.67 -26.21 71.36
C ALA A 33 33.31 -27.68 71.14
N PRO A 34 32.72 -28.01 69.98
CA PRO A 34 33.01 -29.27 69.31
C PRO A 34 33.64 -29.02 67.94
N SER A 35 34.81 -29.64 67.77
CA SER A 35 35.43 -30.16 66.55
C SER A 35 34.63 -30.11 65.24
N GLY A 36 35.24 -29.50 64.20
CA GLY A 36 34.97 -29.84 62.80
C GLY A 36 35.13 -28.69 61.79
N SER A 37 36.35 -28.30 61.39
CA SER A 37 36.49 -27.35 60.25
C SER A 37 37.78 -27.42 59.41
N SER A 38 38.64 -28.43 59.57
CA SER A 38 39.74 -28.66 58.61
C SER A 38 39.25 -29.36 57.33
N ALA A 39 38.31 -30.29 57.46
CA ALA A 39 37.77 -31.06 56.32
C ALA A 39 36.95 -30.20 55.33
N SER A 40 36.23 -29.18 55.82
CA SER A 40 35.47 -28.25 54.97
C SER A 40 36.35 -27.24 54.24
N ALA A 41 37.44 -26.80 54.87
CA ALA A 41 38.44 -25.93 54.22
C ALA A 41 39.21 -26.67 53.11
N GLU A 42 39.58 -27.93 53.34
CA GLU A 42 40.26 -28.76 52.33
C GLU A 42 39.34 -29.11 51.14
N ALA A 43 38.05 -29.33 51.39
CA ALA A 43 37.07 -29.56 50.33
C ALA A 43 36.91 -28.34 49.42
N LEU A 44 36.81 -27.14 49.99
CA LEU A 44 36.75 -25.88 49.23
C LEU A 44 38.04 -25.59 48.46
N GLN A 45 39.20 -25.91 49.01
CA GLN A 45 40.47 -25.77 48.29
C GLN A 45 40.56 -26.71 47.08
N LYS A 46 40.09 -27.96 47.21
CA LYS A 46 39.99 -28.89 46.08
C LYS A 46 39.02 -28.41 45.01
N GLU A 47 37.90 -27.81 45.41
CA GLU A 47 36.92 -27.25 44.48
C GLU A 47 37.49 -26.05 43.72
N ILE A 48 38.17 -25.12 44.39
CA ILE A 48 38.86 -23.98 43.76
C ILE A 48 39.93 -24.46 42.78
N ALA A 49 40.72 -25.47 43.14
CA ALA A 49 41.73 -26.05 42.25
C ALA A 49 41.07 -26.68 41.00
N SER A 50 39.93 -27.36 41.17
CA SER A 50 39.18 -27.96 40.06
C SER A 50 38.60 -26.89 39.12
N LEU A 51 38.09 -25.79 39.68
CA LEU A 51 37.52 -24.68 38.90
C LEU A 51 38.60 -23.93 38.14
N LYS A 52 39.77 -23.69 38.76
CA LYS A 52 40.93 -23.10 38.07
C LYS A 52 41.39 -23.96 36.90
N LYS A 53 41.40 -25.29 37.05
CA LYS A 53 41.73 -26.21 35.96
C LYS A 53 40.72 -26.14 34.82
N LYS A 54 39.41 -26.15 35.14
CA LYS A 54 38.34 -25.99 34.13
C LYS A 54 38.42 -24.64 33.40
N LEU A 55 38.78 -23.58 34.09
CA LEU A 55 38.95 -22.25 33.51
C LEU A 55 40.17 -22.21 32.57
N ALA A 56 41.28 -22.82 32.96
CA ALA A 56 42.46 -22.95 32.11
C ALA A 56 42.17 -23.78 30.84
N ASP A 57 41.45 -24.90 30.97
CA ASP A 57 41.01 -25.71 29.82
C ASP A 57 40.02 -24.97 28.92
N ALA A 58 39.13 -24.17 29.49
CA ALA A 58 38.21 -23.35 28.71
C ALA A 58 38.96 -22.24 27.94
N ARG A 59 39.96 -21.61 28.57
CA ARG A 59 40.80 -20.59 27.93
C ARG A 59 41.65 -21.18 26.80
N SER A 60 42.31 -22.31 27.02
CA SER A 60 43.09 -22.98 25.97
C SER A 60 42.21 -23.41 24.80
N ARG A 61 40.95 -23.78 25.05
CA ARG A 61 39.95 -24.10 24.03
C ARG A 61 39.46 -22.86 23.27
N ILE A 62 39.36 -21.71 23.93
CA ILE A 62 39.07 -20.43 23.28
C ILE A 62 40.26 -19.98 22.42
N ASP A 63 41.48 -20.13 22.93
CA ASP A 63 42.70 -19.75 22.20
C ASP A 63 42.92 -20.65 20.99
N SER A 64 42.61 -21.96 21.10
CA SER A 64 42.65 -22.87 19.95
C SER A 64 41.56 -22.58 18.92
N LEU A 65 40.34 -22.23 19.34
CA LEU A 65 39.29 -21.75 18.43
C LEU A 65 39.67 -20.44 17.74
N ARG A 66 40.33 -19.53 18.46
CA ARG A 66 40.81 -18.25 17.90
C ARG A 66 41.97 -18.44 16.93
N ALA A 67 42.85 -19.40 17.19
CA ALA A 67 43.91 -19.80 16.27
C ALA A 67 43.36 -20.51 15.03
N GLN A 68 42.29 -21.31 15.16
CA GLN A 68 41.56 -21.86 14.01
C GLN A 68 40.89 -20.77 13.16
N LEU A 69 40.31 -19.75 13.81
CA LEU A 69 39.69 -18.62 13.14
C LEU A 69 40.70 -17.74 12.39
N ASN A 70 41.90 -17.56 12.96
CA ASN A 70 42.95 -16.70 12.38
C ASN A 70 43.93 -17.44 11.44
N GLY A 71 44.01 -18.77 11.52
CA GLY A 71 44.91 -19.60 10.71
C GLY A 71 44.32 -20.03 9.36
N ALA A 72 43.05 -19.75 9.10
CA ALA A 72 42.37 -20.06 7.85
C ALA A 72 42.36 -18.83 6.91
N SER A 73 43.49 -18.56 6.26
CA SER A 73 43.46 -17.96 4.93
C SER A 73 43.08 -19.05 3.92
N ALA A 74 41.87 -19.57 4.05
CA ALA A 74 41.26 -20.58 3.20
C ALA A 74 39.85 -20.09 2.87
N SER A 75 39.48 -20.23 1.59
CA SER A 75 38.13 -19.96 1.09
C SER A 75 37.07 -20.41 2.09
N VAL A 76 36.09 -19.56 2.34
CA VAL A 76 34.81 -19.97 2.92
C VAL A 76 34.29 -21.10 2.05
N VAL A 77 34.48 -22.36 2.46
CA VAL A 77 33.75 -23.48 1.90
C VAL A 77 32.36 -23.36 2.48
N ASP A 78 31.54 -22.71 1.69
CA ASP A 78 30.09 -22.71 1.71
C ASP A 78 29.57 -24.14 1.87
N GLY A 79 28.94 -24.42 3.02
CA GLY A 79 28.06 -25.57 3.18
C GLY A 79 26.59 -25.22 2.92
N GLY A 80 26.33 -23.97 2.51
CA GLY A 80 25.05 -23.50 2.00
C GLY A 80 24.93 -23.74 0.50
N LEU A 81 23.72 -23.55 -0.01
CA LEU A 81 23.48 -23.49 -1.45
C LEU A 81 24.04 -22.16 -1.96
N SER A 82 24.73 -22.19 -3.10
CA SER A 82 25.14 -20.98 -3.80
C SER A 82 23.93 -20.16 -4.25
N ALA A 83 24.11 -18.86 -4.53
CA ALA A 83 23.03 -18.00 -4.98
C ALA A 83 22.31 -18.52 -6.24
N GLU A 84 23.03 -19.15 -7.16
CA GLU A 84 22.46 -19.78 -8.36
C GLU A 84 21.61 -21.00 -8.00
N GLU A 85 22.11 -21.89 -7.16
CA GLU A 85 21.37 -23.07 -6.70
C GLU A 85 20.12 -22.68 -5.91
N ILE A 86 20.17 -21.60 -5.13
CA ILE A 86 18.99 -21.08 -4.42
C ILE A 86 17.93 -20.59 -5.41
N ILE A 87 18.32 -19.81 -6.42
CA ILE A 87 17.39 -19.31 -7.45
C ILE A 87 16.78 -20.46 -8.24
N ASP A 88 17.59 -21.45 -8.62
CA ASP A 88 17.12 -22.65 -9.32
C ASP A 88 16.14 -23.46 -8.45
N GLU A 89 16.40 -23.59 -7.15
CA GLU A 89 15.46 -24.25 -6.25
C GLU A 89 14.15 -23.46 -6.14
N LEU A 90 14.23 -22.14 -5.97
CA LEU A 90 13.06 -21.25 -5.89
C LEU A 90 12.18 -21.34 -7.14
N MET A 91 12.77 -21.42 -8.34
CA MET A 91 12.05 -21.60 -9.60
C MET A 91 11.24 -22.91 -9.63
N ASN A 92 11.75 -23.95 -8.96
CA ASN A 92 11.17 -25.29 -8.98
C ASN A 92 10.19 -25.57 -7.83
N VAL A 93 9.97 -24.61 -6.92
CA VAL A 93 9.05 -24.82 -5.79
C VAL A 93 7.60 -24.92 -6.27
N LYS A 94 6.92 -26.00 -5.88
CA LYS A 94 5.49 -26.19 -6.11
C LYS A 94 4.72 -26.10 -4.79
N LEU A 95 3.91 -25.04 -4.65
CA LEU A 95 2.99 -24.90 -3.53
C LEU A 95 1.69 -25.64 -3.83
N THR A 96 1.42 -26.69 -3.07
CA THR A 96 0.17 -27.47 -3.12
C THR A 96 -0.57 -27.36 -1.80
N SER A 97 -1.86 -27.65 -1.78
CA SER A 97 -2.66 -27.68 -0.54
C SER A 97 -2.07 -28.61 0.54
N LYS A 98 -1.37 -29.68 0.12
CA LYS A 98 -0.78 -30.70 1.01
C LYS A 98 0.56 -30.29 1.62
N ASN A 99 1.40 -29.54 0.91
CA ASN A 99 2.75 -29.16 1.37
C ASN A 99 2.89 -27.66 1.69
N ARG A 100 1.82 -26.86 1.58
CA ARG A 100 1.82 -25.39 1.71
C ARG A 100 2.74 -24.84 2.80
N ARG A 101 2.55 -25.26 4.06
CA ARG A 101 3.35 -24.74 5.20
C ARG A 101 4.83 -25.12 5.14
N ALA A 102 5.15 -26.26 4.54
CA ALA A 102 6.54 -26.69 4.39
C ALA A 102 7.20 -25.95 3.22
N ALA A 103 6.51 -25.83 2.09
CA ALA A 103 6.97 -25.09 0.92
C ALA A 103 7.15 -23.60 1.23
N GLU A 104 6.17 -22.94 1.87
CA GLU A 104 6.28 -21.53 2.25
C GLU A 104 7.48 -21.27 3.19
N ARG A 105 7.73 -22.15 4.16
CA ARG A 105 8.92 -22.03 5.03
C ARG A 105 10.22 -22.24 4.26
N ARG A 106 10.22 -23.13 3.27
CA ARG A 106 11.40 -23.35 2.42
C ARG A 106 11.67 -22.14 1.54
N VAL A 107 10.65 -21.58 0.90
CA VAL A 107 10.76 -20.33 0.11
C VAL A 107 11.30 -19.19 0.97
N GLN A 108 10.75 -18.99 2.17
CA GLN A 108 11.24 -17.97 3.08
C GLN A 108 12.71 -18.18 3.45
N PHE A 109 13.09 -19.41 3.81
CA PHE A 109 14.48 -19.75 4.12
C PHE A 109 15.43 -19.47 2.95
N LEU A 110 15.00 -19.75 1.71
CA LEU A 110 15.80 -19.52 0.51
C LEU A 110 16.00 -18.01 0.25
N PHE A 111 14.95 -17.19 0.37
CA PHE A 111 15.11 -15.73 0.27
C PHE A 111 15.99 -15.16 1.39
N GLU A 112 15.80 -15.59 2.64
CA GLU A 112 16.66 -15.17 3.76
C GLU A 112 18.12 -15.57 3.53
N SER A 113 18.36 -16.72 2.90
CA SER A 113 19.71 -17.17 2.53
C SER A 113 20.32 -16.26 1.47
N LEU A 114 19.57 -15.85 0.44
CA LEU A 114 20.05 -14.87 -0.55
C LEU A 114 20.39 -13.51 0.07
N ILE A 115 19.57 -13.03 1.01
CA ILE A 115 19.84 -11.78 1.74
C ILE A 115 21.13 -11.90 2.54
N GLN A 116 21.38 -13.05 3.18
CA GLN A 116 22.63 -13.29 3.92
C GLN A 116 23.89 -13.30 3.03
N HIS A 117 23.75 -13.61 1.74
CA HIS A 117 24.86 -13.51 0.79
C HIS A 117 25.22 -12.04 0.45
N GLY A 118 24.33 -11.08 0.76
CA GLY A 118 24.57 -9.65 0.56
C GLY A 118 24.88 -9.31 -0.90
N ASP A 119 25.87 -8.44 -1.11
CA ASP A 119 26.34 -8.00 -2.43
C ASP A 119 26.70 -9.15 -3.38
N ALA A 120 27.13 -10.30 -2.86
CA ALA A 120 27.50 -11.45 -3.68
C ALA A 120 26.30 -12.07 -4.43
N ALA A 121 25.07 -11.91 -3.91
CA ALA A 121 23.86 -12.39 -4.58
C ALA A 121 23.42 -11.48 -5.73
N VAL A 122 23.74 -10.18 -5.68
CA VAL A 122 23.20 -9.16 -6.60
C VAL A 122 23.43 -9.50 -8.08
N PRO A 123 24.63 -9.94 -8.54
CA PRO A 123 24.83 -10.28 -9.95
C PRO A 123 23.95 -11.45 -10.42
N HIS A 124 23.73 -12.46 -9.58
CA HIS A 124 22.92 -13.63 -9.91
C HIS A 124 21.43 -13.27 -9.93
N VAL A 125 20.98 -12.49 -8.96
CA VAL A 125 19.60 -11.96 -8.91
C VAL A 125 19.32 -11.09 -10.14
N ARG A 126 20.21 -10.16 -10.47
CA ARG A 126 20.10 -9.30 -11.65
C ARG A 126 20.06 -10.11 -12.95
N ALA A 127 20.93 -11.11 -13.08
CA ALA A 127 20.96 -11.98 -14.25
C ALA A 127 19.64 -12.75 -14.42
N PHE A 128 19.05 -13.22 -13.33
CA PHE A 128 17.73 -13.86 -13.37
C PHE A 128 16.62 -12.89 -13.78
N LEU A 129 16.56 -11.71 -13.16
CA LEU A 129 15.52 -10.72 -13.45
C LEU A 129 15.51 -10.30 -14.93
N ASN A 130 16.68 -10.29 -15.57
CA ASN A 130 16.81 -10.01 -17.01
C ASN A 130 16.29 -11.10 -17.94
N LYS A 131 16.02 -12.33 -17.45
CA LYS A 131 15.42 -13.41 -18.26
C LYS A 131 13.91 -13.24 -18.47
N MET A 132 13.26 -12.36 -17.71
CA MET A 132 11.81 -12.13 -17.75
C MET A 132 10.95 -13.37 -17.43
N GLU A 133 11.53 -14.37 -16.76
CA GLU A 133 10.85 -15.56 -16.25
C GLU A 133 10.28 -15.30 -14.86
N ASP A 134 9.05 -15.76 -14.58
CA ASP A 134 8.39 -15.64 -13.27
C ASP A 134 7.70 -16.94 -12.82
N VAL A 135 7.60 -17.11 -11.50
CA VAL A 135 6.90 -18.22 -10.85
C VAL A 135 6.01 -17.67 -9.74
N GLU A 136 4.69 -17.82 -9.88
CA GLU A 136 3.73 -17.37 -8.86
C GLU A 136 3.72 -18.34 -7.66
N PHE A 137 3.83 -17.78 -6.44
CA PHE A 137 3.76 -18.55 -5.21
C PHE A 137 2.32 -18.71 -4.71
N THR A 138 1.38 -18.98 -5.62
CA THR A 138 0.00 -19.34 -5.29
C THR A 138 -0.14 -20.84 -5.04
N VAL A 139 -1.09 -21.21 -4.18
CA VAL A 139 -1.45 -22.62 -4.00
C VAL A 139 -2.02 -23.13 -5.31
N GLN A 140 -1.31 -24.04 -5.98
CA GLN A 140 -1.81 -24.78 -7.12
C GLN A 140 -2.95 -25.68 -6.63
N ARG A 141 -4.17 -25.42 -7.09
CA ARG A 141 -5.38 -26.20 -6.79
C ARG A 141 -5.68 -27.08 -8.00
N SER A 142 -6.24 -28.25 -7.75
CA SER A 142 -6.70 -29.12 -8.84
C SER A 142 -7.98 -28.57 -9.47
N ASP A 143 -8.15 -28.77 -10.78
CA ASP A 143 -9.30 -28.31 -11.59
C ASP A 143 -10.68 -28.64 -10.96
N GLU A 144 -10.77 -29.73 -10.19
CA GLU A 144 -12.00 -30.16 -9.48
C GLU A 144 -12.44 -29.21 -8.34
N GLU A 145 -11.56 -28.37 -7.78
CA GLU A 145 -11.90 -27.45 -6.68
C GLU A 145 -12.42 -26.08 -7.17
N GLU A 146 -12.26 -25.77 -8.45
CA GLU A 146 -12.51 -24.43 -9.03
C GLU A 146 -13.96 -24.24 -9.51
N GLU A 147 -14.65 -25.32 -9.87
CA GLU A 147 -16.04 -25.30 -10.34
C GLU A 147 -17.08 -24.95 -9.25
N GLY A 148 -16.68 -24.94 -7.98
CA GLY A 148 -17.62 -24.88 -6.84
C GLY A 148 -18.03 -23.48 -6.35
N ARG A 149 -17.48 -22.37 -6.88
CA ARG A 149 -17.73 -21.04 -6.29
C ARG A 149 -18.08 -19.96 -7.31
N GLY A 150 -19.36 -19.97 -7.66
CA GLY A 150 -20.00 -18.96 -8.50
C GLY A 150 -19.94 -17.52 -7.97
N ARG A 151 -19.85 -16.62 -8.95
CA ARG A 151 -20.08 -15.17 -8.99
C ARG A 151 -21.01 -14.62 -7.89
N GLY A 152 -20.49 -13.74 -7.04
CA GLY A 152 -21.27 -12.90 -6.13
C GLY A 152 -21.05 -11.41 -6.40
N ARG A 153 -22.02 -10.77 -7.05
CA ARG A 153 -22.11 -9.30 -7.24
C ARG A 153 -22.61 -8.62 -5.96
N GLY A 154 -22.09 -7.44 -5.66
CA GLY A 154 -22.68 -6.51 -4.69
C GLY A 154 -22.25 -5.08 -4.97
N ARG A 155 -23.13 -4.28 -5.59
CA ARG A 155 -23.06 -2.81 -5.73
C ARG A 155 -23.48 -2.18 -4.39
N GLY A 156 -22.71 -1.26 -3.81
CA GLY A 156 -23.21 -0.45 -2.70
C GLY A 156 -22.21 0.46 -1.97
N ASN A 157 -22.24 1.75 -2.34
CA ASN A 157 -21.97 2.96 -1.55
C ASN A 157 -20.53 3.53 -1.58
N ASP A 158 -20.41 4.49 -2.50
CA ASP A 158 -19.47 5.59 -2.67
C ASP A 158 -18.75 6.11 -1.42
N TRP A 159 -17.49 6.55 -1.64
CA TRP A 159 -16.44 6.91 -0.68
C TRP A 159 -15.66 5.71 -0.09
N ALA A 160 -16.26 4.90 0.79
CA ALA A 160 -15.51 3.81 1.45
C ALA A 160 -15.14 2.66 0.48
N GLU A 161 -15.87 2.57 -0.63
CA GLU A 161 -15.61 1.62 -1.73
C GLU A 161 -14.53 2.13 -2.70
N ARG A 162 -14.25 3.45 -2.76
CA ARG A 162 -13.12 4.01 -3.53
C ARG A 162 -11.77 3.76 -2.86
N LEU A 163 -11.71 3.90 -1.54
CA LEU A 163 -10.51 3.52 -0.77
C LEU A 163 -10.30 2.00 -0.74
N ARG A 164 -11.38 1.19 -0.70
CA ARG A 164 -11.29 -0.28 -0.79
C ARG A 164 -11.12 -0.81 -2.22
N GLY A 165 -11.59 -0.08 -3.23
CA GLY A 165 -11.40 -0.34 -4.65
C GLY A 165 -10.00 0.00 -5.12
N ARG A 166 -9.37 1.05 -4.55
CA ARG A 166 -7.91 1.28 -4.57
C ARG A 166 -7.17 0.04 -4.04
N ALA A 167 -7.57 -0.49 -2.89
CA ALA A 167 -6.87 -1.62 -2.26
C ALA A 167 -7.07 -3.01 -2.93
N ARG A 168 -8.10 -3.24 -3.74
CA ARG A 168 -8.37 -4.59 -4.31
C ARG A 168 -7.64 -4.91 -5.61
N GLY A 169 -6.94 -3.95 -6.22
CA GLY A 169 -6.21 -4.19 -7.47
C GLY A 169 -4.83 -3.56 -7.57
N SER A 170 -4.35 -2.89 -6.51
CA SER A 170 -3.04 -2.23 -6.52
C SER A 170 -2.26 -2.35 -5.20
N SER A 171 -2.59 -3.32 -4.34
CA SER A 171 -1.74 -3.58 -3.17
C SER A 171 -0.34 -3.96 -3.64
N LEU A 172 0.63 -3.13 -3.29
CA LEU A 172 2.06 -3.39 -3.49
C LEU A 172 2.73 -3.87 -2.19
N ASP A 173 1.96 -3.95 -1.10
CA ASP A 173 2.41 -4.42 0.20
C ASP A 173 2.02 -5.88 0.38
N PHE A 174 3.02 -6.74 0.50
CA PHE A 174 2.84 -8.18 0.69
C PHE A 174 3.65 -8.64 1.91
N GLU A 175 3.04 -9.44 2.78
CA GLU A 175 3.75 -10.08 3.89
C GLU A 175 4.73 -11.15 3.40
N LYS A 176 4.41 -11.78 2.26
CA LYS A 176 5.25 -12.75 1.57
C LYS A 176 5.26 -12.40 0.08
N PRO A 177 6.39 -12.56 -0.62
CA PRO A 177 6.45 -12.22 -2.02
C PRO A 177 5.44 -13.07 -2.81
N PRO A 178 4.62 -12.45 -3.68
CA PRO A 178 3.60 -13.16 -4.46
C PRO A 178 4.20 -13.99 -5.60
N SER A 179 5.41 -13.66 -6.06
CA SER A 179 6.12 -14.41 -7.09
C SER A 179 7.63 -14.39 -6.88
N LEU A 180 8.36 -15.24 -7.61
CA LEU A 180 9.81 -15.32 -7.56
C LEU A 180 10.46 -13.98 -7.89
N ARG A 181 10.03 -13.32 -8.97
CA ARG A 181 10.61 -12.03 -9.37
C ARG A 181 10.42 -10.96 -8.31
N ILE A 182 9.25 -10.88 -7.69
CA ILE A 182 9.00 -9.94 -6.60
C ILE A 182 9.86 -10.26 -5.38
N GLY A 183 9.98 -11.54 -5.01
CA GLY A 183 10.84 -11.95 -3.90
C GLY A 183 12.32 -11.65 -4.16
N LEU A 184 12.78 -11.73 -5.40
CA LEU A 184 14.13 -11.33 -5.79
C LEU A 184 14.33 -9.81 -5.75
N MET A 185 13.31 -9.02 -6.06
CA MET A 185 13.34 -7.56 -5.85
C MET A 185 13.37 -7.20 -4.36
N ASP A 186 12.64 -7.93 -3.52
CA ASP A 186 12.73 -7.84 -2.06
C ASP A 186 14.15 -8.19 -1.56
N VAL A 187 14.79 -9.21 -2.13
CA VAL A 187 16.21 -9.51 -1.81
C VAL A 187 17.10 -8.31 -2.13
N LEU A 188 16.96 -7.69 -3.30
CA LEU A 188 17.75 -6.50 -3.65
C LEU A 188 17.49 -5.34 -2.67
N LYS A 189 16.23 -5.12 -2.30
CA LYS A 189 15.83 -4.12 -1.30
C LYS A 189 16.50 -4.36 0.05
N GLU A 190 16.52 -5.60 0.54
CA GLU A 190 17.07 -5.94 1.85
C GLU A 190 18.60 -6.03 1.88
N VAL A 191 19.24 -6.39 0.76
CA VAL A 191 20.70 -6.32 0.61
C VAL A 191 21.18 -4.86 0.70
N ASP A 192 20.40 -3.94 0.14
CA ASP A 192 20.68 -2.49 0.10
C ASP A 192 22.00 -2.17 -0.65
N GLY A 193 22.30 -0.88 -0.85
CA GLY A 193 23.53 -0.39 -1.46
C GLY A 193 23.51 -0.25 -2.99
N SER A 194 24.50 0.48 -3.52
CA SER A 194 24.47 1.01 -4.89
C SER A 194 24.36 -0.05 -5.99
N SER A 195 24.91 -1.25 -5.77
CA SER A 195 24.78 -2.35 -6.74
C SER A 195 23.35 -2.89 -6.81
N ALA A 196 22.67 -2.99 -5.67
CA ALA A 196 21.29 -3.45 -5.59
C ALA A 196 20.32 -2.38 -6.09
N GLU A 197 20.55 -1.11 -5.75
CA GLU A 197 19.82 0.04 -6.30
C GLU A 197 19.91 0.10 -7.82
N ALA A 198 21.12 -0.06 -8.38
CA ALA A 198 21.30 -0.09 -9.83
C ALA A 198 20.59 -1.29 -10.50
N ALA A 199 20.58 -2.45 -9.84
CA ALA A 199 19.86 -3.62 -10.34
C ALA A 199 18.32 -3.40 -10.33
N LEU A 200 17.77 -2.75 -9.29
CA LEU A 200 16.36 -2.34 -9.26
C LEU A 200 16.05 -1.31 -10.35
N GLY A 201 16.92 -0.32 -10.56
CA GLY A 201 16.80 0.63 -11.67
C GLY A 201 16.79 -0.04 -13.05
N GLU A 202 17.64 -1.05 -13.25
CA GLU A 202 17.67 -1.84 -14.48
C GLU A 202 16.33 -2.57 -14.73
N VAL A 203 15.66 -3.05 -13.68
CA VAL A 203 14.32 -3.66 -13.80
C VAL A 203 13.32 -2.68 -14.42
N LEU A 204 13.29 -1.42 -13.97
CA LEU A 204 12.36 -0.41 -14.52
C LEU A 204 12.53 -0.26 -16.03
N SER A 205 13.76 -0.31 -16.54
CA SER A 205 14.08 -0.13 -17.95
C SER A 205 13.86 -1.37 -18.84
N LYS A 206 13.68 -2.55 -18.24
CA LYS A 206 13.64 -3.83 -18.97
C LYS A 206 12.38 -4.63 -18.77
N THR A 207 11.64 -4.36 -17.69
CA THR A 207 10.43 -5.12 -17.41
C THR A 207 9.32 -4.71 -18.37
N ALA A 208 8.67 -5.71 -18.96
CA ALA A 208 7.43 -5.53 -19.72
C ALA A 208 6.18 -5.57 -18.81
N ARG A 209 6.35 -5.76 -17.49
CA ARG A 209 5.25 -5.99 -16.55
C ARG A 209 4.95 -4.71 -15.76
N GLY A 210 3.78 -4.11 -15.97
CA GLY A 210 3.42 -2.86 -15.30
C GLY A 210 3.34 -2.96 -13.77
N PHE A 211 3.00 -4.13 -13.25
CA PHE A 211 3.05 -4.41 -11.81
C PHE A 211 4.47 -4.28 -11.23
N GLU A 212 5.48 -4.79 -11.95
CA GLU A 212 6.88 -4.69 -11.52
C GLU A 212 7.38 -3.26 -11.55
N VAL A 213 7.00 -2.48 -12.57
CA VAL A 213 7.31 -1.04 -12.62
C VAL A 213 6.78 -0.35 -11.37
N ALA A 214 5.50 -0.56 -11.03
CA ALA A 214 4.88 0.04 -9.86
C ALA A 214 5.50 -0.42 -8.54
N TYR A 215 5.79 -1.71 -8.43
CA TYR A 215 6.40 -2.30 -7.25
C TYR A 215 7.81 -1.75 -7.01
N VAL A 216 8.66 -1.75 -8.04
CA VAL A 216 10.04 -1.26 -7.95
C VAL A 216 10.06 0.25 -7.70
N ALA A 217 9.22 1.03 -8.38
CA ALA A 217 9.12 2.47 -8.13
C ALA A 217 8.77 2.77 -6.67
N LYS A 218 7.79 2.07 -6.09
CA LYS A 218 7.45 2.21 -4.67
C LYS A 218 8.62 1.82 -3.76
N THR A 219 9.27 0.70 -4.05
CA THR A 219 10.39 0.17 -3.26
C THR A 219 11.56 1.14 -3.23
N ILE A 220 12.03 1.59 -4.40
CA ILE A 220 13.12 2.55 -4.53
C ILE A 220 12.77 3.87 -3.82
N ARG A 221 11.55 4.38 -3.96
CA ARG A 221 11.13 5.60 -3.27
C ARG A 221 11.18 5.48 -1.75
N SER A 222 10.82 4.31 -1.24
CA SER A 222 10.87 4.01 0.19
C SER A 222 12.31 3.87 0.72
N MET A 223 13.23 3.38 -0.11
CA MET A 223 14.63 3.17 0.25
C MET A 223 15.45 4.46 0.16
N ILE A 224 15.40 5.11 -1.00
CA ILE A 224 16.33 6.18 -1.39
C ILE A 224 15.69 7.57 -1.18
N GLY A 225 14.42 7.72 -1.55
CA GLY A 225 13.70 8.98 -1.43
C GLY A 225 12.62 9.19 -2.49
N PRO A 226 11.76 10.20 -2.32
CA PRO A 226 10.52 10.35 -3.10
C PRO A 226 10.71 10.54 -4.61
N ASP A 227 11.88 11.02 -5.05
CA ASP A 227 12.19 11.30 -6.46
C ASP A 227 13.21 10.31 -7.07
N ALA A 228 13.59 9.27 -6.33
CA ALA A 228 14.59 8.32 -6.79
C ALA A 228 14.06 7.50 -7.98
N PHE A 229 14.86 7.43 -9.06
CA PHE A 229 14.51 6.76 -10.32
C PHE A 229 13.16 7.22 -10.93
N ARG A 230 12.78 8.48 -10.68
CA ARG A 230 11.55 9.07 -11.23
C ARG A 230 11.51 8.96 -12.76
N ASP A 231 12.58 9.37 -13.43
CA ASP A 231 12.59 9.47 -14.89
C ASP A 231 12.50 8.09 -15.54
N GLU A 232 13.20 7.09 -15.00
CA GLU A 232 13.13 5.69 -15.45
C GLU A 232 11.74 5.08 -15.22
N ALA A 233 11.15 5.28 -14.05
CA ALA A 233 9.83 4.74 -13.73
C ALA A 233 8.71 5.39 -14.56
N VAL A 234 8.78 6.72 -14.75
CA VAL A 234 7.82 7.46 -15.58
C VAL A 234 7.99 7.07 -17.05
N ALA A 235 9.22 6.99 -17.56
CA ALA A 235 9.46 6.58 -18.94
C ALA A 235 8.91 5.16 -19.22
N ALA A 236 9.16 4.20 -18.32
CA ALA A 236 8.62 2.86 -18.44
C ALA A 236 7.09 2.83 -18.42
N ALA A 237 6.47 3.65 -17.57
CA ALA A 237 5.01 3.74 -17.52
C ALA A 237 4.42 4.37 -18.79
N HIS A 238 5.03 5.43 -19.32
CA HIS A 238 4.64 6.04 -20.60
C HIS A 238 4.74 5.05 -21.75
N GLU A 239 5.85 4.33 -21.85
CA GLU A 239 6.09 3.33 -22.90
C GLU A 239 5.05 2.22 -22.86
N LEU A 240 4.88 1.56 -21.71
CA LEU A 240 3.97 0.42 -21.57
C LEU A 240 2.48 0.80 -21.63
N LEU A 241 2.11 2.04 -21.31
CA LEU A 241 0.74 2.54 -21.51
C LEU A 241 0.45 2.86 -22.98
N SER A 242 1.48 3.27 -23.74
CA SER A 242 1.34 3.66 -25.14
C SER A 242 1.44 2.46 -26.09
N ASP A 243 2.33 1.52 -25.78
CA ASP A 243 2.58 0.30 -26.56
C ASP A 243 2.69 -0.91 -25.61
N PRO A 244 1.56 -1.52 -25.20
CA PRO A 244 1.57 -2.64 -24.28
C PRO A 244 2.28 -3.86 -24.88
N ILE A 245 3.30 -4.36 -24.17
CA ILE A 245 4.05 -5.55 -24.57
C ILE A 245 3.36 -6.81 -24.05
N GLU A 246 3.19 -7.82 -24.91
CA GLU A 246 2.69 -9.13 -24.47
C GLU A 246 3.69 -9.82 -23.54
N VAL A 247 3.23 -10.13 -22.32
CA VAL A 247 4.05 -10.78 -21.30
C VAL A 247 4.03 -12.30 -21.50
N PRO A 248 5.18 -12.98 -21.64
CA PRO A 248 5.23 -14.43 -21.65
C PRO A 248 4.75 -15.01 -20.32
N ASN A 249 3.84 -15.99 -20.38
CA ASN A 249 3.22 -16.62 -19.20
C ASN A 249 2.64 -15.58 -18.22
N PRO A 250 1.55 -14.89 -18.60
CA PRO A 250 0.97 -13.85 -17.76
C PRO A 250 0.40 -14.43 -16.47
N ASN A 251 0.57 -13.70 -15.36
CA ASN A 251 0.02 -14.00 -14.06
C ASN A 251 -1.19 -13.09 -13.75
N ASN A 252 -1.77 -13.21 -12.56
CA ASN A 252 -2.93 -12.44 -12.15
C ASN A 252 -2.69 -10.92 -12.10
N PHE A 253 -1.45 -10.47 -11.92
CA PHE A 253 -1.09 -9.05 -11.84
C PHE A 253 -1.01 -8.39 -13.22
N ASP A 254 -0.63 -9.16 -14.25
CA ASP A 254 -0.50 -8.65 -15.62
C ASP A 254 -1.86 -8.22 -16.20
N GLN A 255 -2.97 -8.82 -15.76
CA GLN A 255 -4.33 -8.42 -16.15
C GLN A 255 -4.69 -6.98 -15.75
N ASN A 256 -4.06 -6.45 -14.70
CA ASN A 256 -4.26 -5.09 -14.20
C ASN A 256 -3.06 -4.18 -14.50
N SER A 257 -2.18 -4.56 -15.44
CA SER A 257 -0.94 -3.85 -15.77
C SER A 257 -1.16 -2.34 -15.96
N GLN A 258 -2.14 -1.95 -16.80
CA GLN A 258 -2.47 -0.55 -17.07
C GLN A 258 -2.74 0.26 -15.80
N ARG A 259 -3.48 -0.33 -14.84
CA ARG A 259 -3.79 0.34 -13.57
C ARG A 259 -2.56 0.55 -12.70
N TYR A 260 -1.64 -0.41 -12.68
CA TYR A 260 -0.37 -0.26 -11.99
C TYR A 260 0.47 0.85 -12.62
N LEU A 261 0.49 0.95 -13.95
CA LEU A 261 1.23 2.00 -14.64
C LEU A 261 0.65 3.40 -14.36
N PHE A 262 -0.67 3.57 -14.38
CA PHE A 262 -1.28 4.84 -13.94
C PHE A 262 -0.95 5.16 -12.48
N SER A 263 -0.89 4.16 -11.59
CA SER A 263 -0.47 4.39 -10.20
C SER A 263 0.97 4.90 -10.09
N VAL A 264 1.86 4.58 -11.03
CA VAL A 264 3.23 5.15 -11.10
C VAL A 264 3.16 6.63 -11.46
N LEU A 265 2.36 6.98 -12.47
CA LEU A 265 2.18 8.37 -12.88
C LEU A 265 1.56 9.21 -11.77
N GLU A 266 0.56 8.68 -11.04
CA GLU A 266 0.00 9.28 -9.84
C GLU A 266 1.04 9.44 -8.72
N MET A 267 1.83 8.39 -8.48
CA MET A 267 2.85 8.34 -7.44
C MET A 267 3.90 9.45 -7.58
N TYR A 268 4.27 9.79 -8.82
CA TYR A 268 5.21 10.86 -9.15
C TYR A 268 4.54 12.16 -9.57
N ASN A 269 3.20 12.24 -9.49
CA ASN A 269 2.38 13.36 -9.95
C ASN A 269 2.81 13.83 -11.36
N ASP A 270 3.01 12.88 -12.27
CA ASP A 270 3.47 13.16 -13.63
C ASP A 270 2.33 13.66 -14.50
N GLN A 271 2.38 14.92 -14.91
CA GLN A 271 1.35 15.55 -15.77
C GLN A 271 1.64 15.40 -17.27
N THR A 272 2.81 14.86 -17.64
CA THR A 272 3.24 14.83 -19.04
C THR A 272 2.47 13.81 -19.88
N PHE A 273 1.79 12.85 -19.24
CA PHE A 273 0.95 11.85 -19.91
C PHE A 273 -0.52 12.26 -20.07
N ILE A 274 -0.95 13.42 -19.56
CA ILE A 274 -2.37 13.82 -19.56
C ILE A 274 -2.96 13.74 -20.97
N GLN A 275 -2.31 14.34 -21.98
CA GLN A 275 -2.84 14.36 -23.35
C GLN A 275 -3.02 12.95 -23.93
N SER A 276 -2.06 12.05 -23.71
CA SER A 276 -2.16 10.65 -24.13
C SER A 276 -3.30 9.94 -23.40
N ALA A 277 -3.42 10.16 -22.08
CA ALA A 277 -4.47 9.59 -21.24
C ALA A 277 -5.88 10.04 -21.68
N GLN A 278 -6.06 11.26 -22.16
CA GLN A 278 -7.35 11.74 -22.68
C GLN A 278 -7.88 10.85 -23.81
N GLY A 279 -6.99 10.37 -24.70
CA GLY A 279 -7.35 9.45 -25.78
C GLY A 279 -7.72 8.03 -25.32
N LEU A 280 -7.39 7.69 -24.06
CA LEU A 280 -7.67 6.38 -23.45
C LEU A 280 -8.91 6.40 -22.55
N LEU A 281 -9.51 7.57 -22.30
CA LEU A 281 -10.59 7.74 -21.33
C LEU A 281 -11.85 6.98 -21.71
N VAL A 282 -12.21 6.98 -23.00
CA VAL A 282 -13.39 6.27 -23.52
C VAL A 282 -12.93 5.07 -24.32
N ARG A 283 -13.34 3.88 -23.90
CA ARG A 283 -13.03 2.61 -24.56
C ARG A 283 -13.93 2.40 -25.78
N GLU A 284 -13.53 1.48 -26.66
CA GLU A 284 -14.30 1.13 -27.86
C GLU A 284 -15.71 0.61 -27.57
N ASP A 285 -15.94 0.03 -26.38
CA ASP A 285 -17.25 -0.45 -25.94
C ASP A 285 -18.17 0.66 -25.39
N GLY A 286 -17.73 1.92 -25.46
CA GLY A 286 -18.46 3.10 -24.99
C GLY A 286 -18.44 3.26 -23.46
N LYS A 287 -17.63 2.48 -22.74
CA LYS A 287 -17.41 2.67 -21.30
C LYS A 287 -16.18 3.51 -21.04
N ILE A 288 -16.15 4.13 -19.86
CA ILE A 288 -14.94 4.81 -19.42
C ILE A 288 -13.91 3.83 -18.89
N ASP A 289 -12.64 4.16 -19.07
CA ASP A 289 -11.56 3.55 -18.31
C ASP A 289 -11.42 4.24 -16.94
N GLY A 290 -11.79 3.53 -15.88
CA GLY A 290 -11.74 4.07 -14.52
C GLY A 290 -10.32 4.43 -14.06
N ALA A 291 -9.28 3.71 -14.49
CA ALA A 291 -7.90 4.03 -14.10
C ALA A 291 -7.43 5.32 -14.78
N VAL A 292 -7.83 5.52 -16.04
CA VAL A 292 -7.56 6.76 -16.78
C VAL A 292 -8.29 7.93 -16.13
N LEU A 293 -9.59 7.77 -15.80
CA LEU A 293 -10.35 8.82 -15.14
C LEU A 293 -9.74 9.19 -13.76
N ASP A 294 -9.33 8.20 -12.96
CA ASP A 294 -8.69 8.43 -11.66
C ASP A 294 -7.40 9.26 -11.83
N TYR A 295 -6.53 8.90 -12.79
CA TYR A 295 -5.31 9.66 -13.10
C TYR A 295 -5.62 11.09 -13.58
N LEU A 296 -6.58 11.25 -14.50
CA LEU A 296 -6.99 12.56 -15.01
C LEU A 296 -7.57 13.45 -13.89
N ASP A 297 -8.36 12.88 -12.97
CA ASP A 297 -8.96 13.59 -11.84
C ASP A 297 -7.92 13.99 -10.78
N ASP A 298 -7.04 13.06 -10.38
CA ASP A 298 -6.07 13.26 -9.29
C ASP A 298 -4.84 14.09 -9.73
N VAL A 299 -4.31 13.83 -10.93
CA VAL A 299 -3.06 14.43 -11.44
C VAL A 299 -3.33 15.55 -12.45
N GLY A 300 -4.21 15.27 -13.42
CA GLY A 300 -4.56 16.23 -14.47
C GLY A 300 -5.40 17.39 -13.98
N LYS A 301 -6.24 17.15 -12.97
CA LYS A 301 -7.08 18.13 -12.31
C LYS A 301 -7.88 18.95 -13.34
N GLU A 302 -7.88 20.28 -13.22
CA GLU A 302 -8.59 21.16 -14.15
C GLU A 302 -8.10 21.03 -15.62
N GLN A 303 -6.85 20.62 -15.87
CA GLN A 303 -6.35 20.42 -17.23
C GLN A 303 -7.05 19.23 -17.94
N ALA A 304 -7.59 18.29 -17.17
CA ALA A 304 -8.35 17.17 -17.71
C ALA A 304 -9.81 17.53 -18.03
N MET A 305 -10.26 18.75 -17.69
CA MET A 305 -11.66 19.13 -17.78
C MET A 305 -12.19 19.08 -19.22
N ASP A 306 -11.36 19.40 -20.22
CA ASP A 306 -11.79 19.28 -21.61
C ASP A 306 -12.15 17.83 -21.96
N ALA A 307 -11.28 16.87 -21.65
CA ALA A 307 -11.54 15.46 -21.93
C ALA A 307 -12.73 14.90 -21.14
N ILE A 308 -12.87 15.26 -19.87
CA ILE A 308 -14.02 14.86 -19.04
C ILE A 308 -15.32 15.42 -19.64
N TYR A 309 -15.31 16.68 -20.05
CA TYR A 309 -16.47 17.34 -20.66
C TYR A 309 -16.84 16.70 -22.01
N GLN A 310 -15.85 16.45 -22.88
CA GLN A 310 -16.06 15.78 -24.16
C GLN A 310 -16.60 14.36 -23.99
N ALA A 311 -16.05 13.58 -23.05
CA ALA A 311 -16.53 12.22 -22.78
C ALA A 311 -17.98 12.21 -22.28
N PHE A 312 -18.36 13.19 -21.46
CA PHE A 312 -19.71 13.30 -20.90
C PHE A 312 -20.74 13.75 -21.94
N ASN A 313 -20.42 14.79 -22.72
CA ASN A 313 -21.36 15.40 -23.68
C ASN A 313 -21.27 14.82 -25.09
N GLY A 314 -20.24 14.03 -25.41
CA GLY A 314 -20.00 13.49 -26.74
C GLY A 314 -20.94 12.35 -27.16
N GLY A 315 -21.78 11.85 -26.25
CA GLY A 315 -22.77 10.79 -26.52
C GLY A 315 -22.18 9.38 -26.71
N GLN A 316 -20.86 9.22 -26.65
CA GLN A 316 -20.18 7.93 -26.71
C GLN A 316 -20.38 7.11 -25.44
N VAL A 317 -20.42 7.79 -24.28
CA VAL A 317 -20.63 7.15 -22.96
C VAL A 317 -22.12 7.11 -22.65
N THR A 318 -22.71 5.92 -22.64
CA THR A 318 -24.15 5.74 -22.37
C THR A 318 -24.45 5.09 -21.03
N ASP A 319 -23.48 4.43 -20.40
CA ASP A 319 -23.69 3.82 -19.08
C ASP A 319 -23.88 4.92 -18.02
N ARG A 320 -24.98 4.82 -17.26
CA ARG A 320 -25.33 5.84 -16.25
C ARG A 320 -24.31 5.93 -15.12
N GLY A 321 -23.65 4.82 -14.76
CA GLY A 321 -22.59 4.81 -13.76
C GLY A 321 -21.34 5.54 -14.24
N ASP A 322 -20.98 5.35 -15.50
CA ASP A 322 -19.85 6.02 -16.13
C ASP A 322 -20.10 7.53 -16.29
N LEU A 323 -21.28 7.92 -16.78
CA LEU A 323 -21.72 9.33 -16.83
C LEU A 323 -21.70 9.97 -15.44
N SER A 324 -22.18 9.25 -14.41
CA SER A 324 -22.13 9.75 -13.03
C SER A 324 -20.69 9.91 -12.53
N SER A 325 -19.75 9.08 -12.97
CA SER A 325 -18.33 9.17 -12.59
C SER A 325 -17.67 10.37 -13.26
N LEU A 326 -17.92 10.59 -14.55
CA LEU A 326 -17.48 11.77 -15.31
C LEU A 326 -18.05 13.06 -14.71
N ALA A 327 -19.35 13.11 -14.43
CA ALA A 327 -20.00 14.24 -13.79
C ALA A 327 -19.33 14.58 -12.47
N ARG A 328 -19.07 13.58 -11.62
CA ARG A 328 -18.42 13.83 -10.34
C ARG A 328 -16.98 14.34 -10.48
N ALA A 329 -16.20 13.81 -11.42
CA ALA A 329 -14.84 14.30 -11.67
C ALA A 329 -14.86 15.76 -12.17
N GLY A 330 -15.77 16.08 -13.10
CA GLY A 330 -15.85 17.41 -13.70
C GLY A 330 -16.43 18.49 -12.78
N LEU A 331 -17.50 18.17 -12.04
CA LEU A 331 -18.24 19.17 -11.25
C LEU A 331 -17.47 19.72 -10.05
N LYS A 332 -16.37 19.09 -9.63
CA LYS A 332 -15.45 19.65 -8.63
C LYS A 332 -14.94 21.04 -9.02
N TYR A 333 -14.78 21.28 -10.31
CA TYR A 333 -14.28 22.53 -10.86
C TYR A 333 -15.39 23.55 -11.17
N THR A 334 -16.64 23.28 -10.76
CA THR A 334 -17.71 24.27 -10.89
C THR A 334 -17.36 25.49 -10.05
N GLY A 335 -17.61 26.69 -10.59
CA GLY A 335 -17.22 27.97 -10.00
C GLY A 335 -15.89 28.51 -10.51
N SER A 336 -14.91 27.64 -10.79
CA SER A 336 -13.59 28.03 -11.32
C SER A 336 -13.43 27.79 -12.82
N ASN A 337 -14.06 26.74 -13.36
CA ASN A 337 -13.92 26.34 -14.75
C ASN A 337 -15.22 26.53 -15.57
N PRO A 338 -15.17 27.22 -16.74
CA PRO A 338 -16.36 27.44 -17.57
C PRO A 338 -17.02 26.16 -18.12
N GLN A 339 -16.25 25.12 -18.46
CA GLN A 339 -16.81 23.85 -18.95
C GLN A 339 -17.53 23.11 -17.81
N ALA A 340 -16.98 23.11 -16.60
CA ALA A 340 -17.65 22.56 -15.43
C ALA A 340 -18.96 23.31 -15.11
N ASN A 341 -18.94 24.65 -15.22
CA ASN A 341 -20.16 25.47 -15.08
C ASN A 341 -21.24 25.11 -16.11
N GLN A 342 -20.83 24.82 -17.35
CA GLN A 342 -21.76 24.41 -18.39
C GLN A 342 -22.30 22.99 -18.11
N MET A 343 -21.42 22.06 -17.75
CA MET A 343 -21.78 20.69 -17.39
C MET A 343 -22.80 20.66 -16.25
N PHE A 344 -22.63 21.49 -15.23
CA PHE A 344 -23.59 21.65 -14.14
C PHE A 344 -24.97 22.07 -14.65
N LYS A 345 -25.02 23.10 -15.52
CA LYS A 345 -26.28 23.56 -16.11
C LYS A 345 -26.95 22.49 -16.97
N ASP A 346 -26.18 21.77 -17.76
CA ASP A 346 -26.69 20.70 -18.63
C ASP A 346 -27.31 19.57 -17.78
N ILE A 347 -26.64 19.17 -16.69
CA ILE A 347 -27.17 18.16 -15.75
C ILE A 347 -28.46 18.63 -15.09
N MET A 348 -28.50 19.87 -14.61
CA MET A 348 -29.67 20.38 -13.88
C MET A 348 -30.88 20.61 -14.78
N SER A 349 -30.66 21.04 -16.03
CA SER A 349 -31.72 21.34 -17.00
C SER A 349 -32.20 20.13 -17.79
N SER A 350 -31.47 19.02 -17.80
CA SER A 350 -31.87 17.80 -18.52
C SER A 350 -32.93 17.00 -17.76
N ASP A 351 -33.91 16.50 -18.49
CA ASP A 351 -34.94 15.56 -18.00
C ASP A 351 -34.44 14.10 -17.99
N GLU A 352 -33.28 13.83 -18.60
CA GLU A 352 -32.71 12.48 -18.68
C GLU A 352 -32.06 12.02 -17.37
N TYR A 353 -31.64 12.99 -16.55
CA TYR A 353 -30.99 12.73 -15.27
C TYR A 353 -32.02 12.72 -14.14
N ASP A 354 -32.07 11.60 -13.42
CA ASP A 354 -32.92 11.50 -12.23
C ASP A 354 -32.39 12.36 -11.08
N MET A 355 -33.20 12.48 -10.02
CA MET A 355 -32.85 13.30 -8.87
C MET A 355 -31.58 12.83 -8.15
N ARG A 356 -31.12 11.57 -8.31
CA ARG A 356 -29.84 11.14 -7.71
C ARG A 356 -28.68 11.84 -8.37
N VAL A 357 -28.66 11.87 -9.71
CA VAL A 357 -27.58 12.50 -10.48
C VAL A 357 -27.59 14.01 -10.23
N LYS A 358 -28.76 14.65 -10.27
CA LYS A 358 -28.91 16.08 -9.95
C LYS A 358 -28.47 16.38 -8.52
N TRP A 359 -28.85 15.55 -7.54
CA TRP A 359 -28.42 15.75 -6.15
C TRP A 359 -26.91 15.58 -5.96
N SER A 360 -26.29 14.62 -6.66
CA SER A 360 -24.83 14.50 -6.67
C SER A 360 -24.17 15.78 -7.19
N ALA A 361 -24.70 16.37 -8.26
CA ALA A 361 -24.20 17.64 -8.78
C ALA A 361 -24.36 18.79 -7.78
N LEU A 362 -25.53 18.89 -7.13
CA LEU A 362 -25.79 19.91 -6.11
C LEU A 362 -24.87 19.79 -4.89
N ARG A 363 -24.52 18.57 -4.49
CA ARG A 363 -23.60 18.35 -3.37
C ARG A 363 -22.19 18.88 -3.68
N GLU A 364 -21.70 18.67 -4.90
CA GLU A 364 -20.36 19.16 -5.28
C GLU A 364 -20.28 20.69 -5.23
N MET A 365 -21.41 21.41 -5.39
CA MET A 365 -21.47 22.87 -5.27
C MET A 365 -21.14 23.37 -3.85
N ASP A 366 -21.45 22.58 -2.83
CA ASP A 366 -21.17 22.94 -1.44
C ASP A 366 -19.72 22.65 -1.01
N ASP A 367 -18.93 21.91 -1.81
CA ASP A 367 -17.58 21.44 -1.43
C ASP A 367 -16.46 22.49 -1.57
N ALA A 368 -16.80 23.77 -1.78
CA ALA A 368 -15.82 24.86 -1.87
C ALA A 368 -15.65 25.59 -0.53
N GLU A 369 -14.42 25.98 -0.23
CA GLU A 369 -14.06 26.76 0.97
C GLU A 369 -13.72 28.22 0.67
N ASP A 370 -13.50 28.60 -0.59
CA ASP A 370 -13.17 29.98 -0.96
C ASP A 370 -14.40 30.79 -1.40
N ASP A 371 -14.51 32.03 -0.90
CA ASP A 371 -15.65 32.92 -1.12
C ASP A 371 -15.91 33.22 -2.62
N THR A 372 -14.86 33.26 -3.44
CA THR A 372 -14.98 33.60 -4.86
C THR A 372 -15.68 32.48 -5.61
N THR A 373 -15.23 31.24 -5.42
CA THR A 373 -15.86 30.05 -6.01
C THR A 373 -17.28 29.88 -5.48
N LEU A 374 -17.49 30.06 -4.16
CA LEU A 374 -18.83 30.00 -3.56
C LEU A 374 -19.79 31.02 -4.17
N GLN A 375 -19.34 32.26 -4.42
CA GLN A 375 -20.18 33.28 -5.04
C GLN A 375 -20.57 32.93 -6.47
N VAL A 376 -19.64 32.38 -7.28
CA VAL A 376 -19.97 31.91 -8.64
C VAL A 376 -20.95 30.76 -8.59
N ARG A 377 -20.75 29.79 -7.69
CA ARG A 377 -21.64 28.64 -7.50
C ARG A 377 -23.04 29.06 -7.04
N LEU A 378 -23.14 30.03 -6.13
CA LEU A 378 -24.41 30.62 -5.71
C LEU A 378 -25.14 31.26 -6.91
N ASN A 379 -24.43 32.05 -7.73
CA ASN A 379 -25.03 32.67 -8.92
C ASN A 379 -25.52 31.62 -9.93
N LEU A 380 -24.80 30.50 -10.09
CA LEU A 380 -25.23 29.40 -10.96
C LEU A 380 -26.52 28.75 -10.43
N MET A 381 -26.61 28.56 -9.12
CA MET A 381 -27.76 27.96 -8.45
C MET A 381 -29.00 28.85 -8.50
N GLN A 382 -28.84 30.14 -8.24
CA GLN A 382 -29.93 31.13 -8.38
C GLN A 382 -30.39 31.30 -9.83
N GLY A 383 -29.52 30.99 -10.80
CA GLY A 383 -29.83 31.00 -12.22
C GLY A 383 -30.60 29.77 -12.72
N LEU A 384 -30.78 28.75 -11.89
CA LEU A 384 -31.63 27.60 -12.23
C LEU A 384 -33.10 28.06 -12.24
N GLN A 385 -33.76 27.93 -13.39
CA GLN A 385 -35.21 28.13 -13.45
C GLN A 385 -35.90 27.07 -12.58
N ALA A 386 -37.01 27.44 -11.94
CA ALA A 386 -37.87 26.46 -11.27
C ALA A 386 -38.20 25.36 -12.27
N SER A 387 -37.74 24.14 -11.98
CA SER A 387 -37.82 23.02 -12.90
C SER A 387 -39.26 22.55 -13.10
N GLY A 388 -40.17 23.01 -12.24
CA GLY A 388 -41.55 22.53 -12.16
C GLY A 388 -41.65 21.21 -11.40
N ASP A 389 -40.52 20.58 -11.07
CA ASP A 389 -40.41 19.47 -10.16
C ASP A 389 -40.16 19.99 -8.73
N ASP A 390 -41.21 19.94 -7.90
CA ASP A 390 -41.18 20.35 -6.49
C ASP A 390 -40.05 19.66 -5.70
N ALA A 391 -39.65 18.45 -6.10
CA ALA A 391 -38.55 17.75 -5.45
C ALA A 391 -37.19 18.37 -5.76
N THR A 392 -36.88 18.58 -7.05
CA THR A 392 -35.65 19.25 -7.48
C THR A 392 -35.56 20.66 -6.91
N ASP A 393 -36.65 21.43 -6.98
CA ASP A 393 -36.68 22.83 -6.55
C ASP A 393 -36.39 22.95 -5.03
N LYS A 394 -36.96 22.08 -4.19
CA LYS A 394 -36.68 22.05 -2.74
C LYS A 394 -35.23 21.71 -2.41
N VAL A 395 -34.62 20.78 -3.15
CA VAL A 395 -33.20 20.42 -2.92
C VAL A 395 -32.29 21.55 -3.38
N VAL A 396 -32.59 22.19 -4.52
CA VAL A 396 -31.84 23.37 -4.99
C VAL A 396 -31.90 24.50 -3.97
N GLU A 397 -33.09 24.81 -3.44
CA GLU A 397 -33.26 25.84 -2.41
C GLU A 397 -32.47 25.54 -1.14
N MET A 398 -32.50 24.28 -0.67
CA MET A 398 -31.75 23.85 0.51
C MET A 398 -30.24 24.07 0.36
N TYR A 399 -29.65 23.69 -0.77
CA TYR A 399 -28.22 23.93 -1.03
C TYR A 399 -27.90 25.41 -1.28
N THR A 400 -28.82 26.16 -1.90
CA THR A 400 -28.68 27.62 -2.09
C THR A 400 -28.53 28.33 -0.75
N ARG A 401 -29.44 28.06 0.21
CA ARG A 401 -29.37 28.63 1.56
C ARG A 401 -28.10 28.24 2.31
N GLN A 402 -27.62 27.02 2.12
CA GLN A 402 -26.36 26.58 2.72
C GLN A 402 -25.17 27.42 2.21
N MET A 403 -25.08 27.65 0.90
CA MET A 403 -24.01 28.47 0.32
C MET A 403 -24.13 29.93 0.75
N GLU A 404 -25.34 30.48 0.80
CA GLU A 404 -25.58 31.85 1.31
C GLU A 404 -25.06 31.99 2.75
N ALA A 405 -25.37 31.03 3.61
CA ALA A 405 -24.89 31.02 5.00
C ALA A 405 -23.37 30.89 5.09
N LYS A 406 -22.74 30.06 4.25
CA LYS A 406 -21.27 29.98 4.19
C LYS A 406 -20.64 31.31 3.81
N ILE A 407 -21.19 31.99 2.80
CA ILE A 407 -20.69 33.30 2.32
C ILE A 407 -20.90 34.40 3.37
N SER A 408 -22.04 34.38 4.09
CA SER A 408 -22.33 35.38 5.13
C SER A 408 -21.66 35.09 6.48
N GLY A 409 -21.07 33.90 6.65
CA GLY A 409 -20.53 33.44 7.93
C GLY A 409 -21.59 33.07 8.96
N GLU A 410 -22.82 32.77 8.52
CA GLU A 410 -23.93 32.35 9.36
C GLU A 410 -23.91 30.85 9.66
N GLU A 411 -24.45 30.46 10.82
CA GLU A 411 -24.58 29.04 11.18
C GLU A 411 -25.76 28.41 10.42
N PHE A 412 -25.48 27.37 9.64
CA PHE A 412 -26.48 26.61 8.90
C PHE A 412 -26.36 25.10 9.21
N ASP A 413 -27.42 24.52 9.79
CA ASP A 413 -27.46 23.09 10.06
C ASP A 413 -28.17 22.32 8.93
N MET A 414 -27.36 21.88 7.96
CA MET A 414 -27.84 21.07 6.84
C MET A 414 -28.59 19.81 7.29
N ARG A 415 -28.23 19.19 8.44
CA ARG A 415 -28.93 17.99 8.91
C ARG A 415 -30.35 18.32 9.35
N LYS A 416 -30.54 19.45 10.03
CA LYS A 416 -31.87 19.91 10.43
C LYS A 416 -32.74 20.23 9.22
N GLU A 417 -32.14 20.82 8.18
CA GLU A 417 -32.86 21.15 6.95
C GLU A 417 -33.21 19.93 6.10
N MET A 418 -32.33 18.93 6.04
CA MET A 418 -32.71 17.64 5.46
C MET A 418 -33.83 16.94 6.24
N GLN A 419 -33.85 17.07 7.58
CA GLN A 419 -34.93 16.52 8.41
C GLN A 419 -36.27 17.23 8.20
N SER A 420 -36.26 18.55 7.95
CA SER A 420 -37.48 19.34 7.77
C SER A 420 -38.24 18.98 6.49
N LEU A 421 -37.55 18.48 5.46
CA LEU A 421 -38.17 17.93 4.24
C LEU A 421 -38.95 16.62 4.50
N GLY A 422 -38.67 15.92 5.61
CA GLY A 422 -39.38 14.72 6.04
C GLY A 422 -38.92 13.43 5.34
N THR A 423 -39.06 12.29 6.02
CA THR A 423 -38.62 10.98 5.50
C THR A 423 -39.35 10.55 4.23
N ASP A 424 -40.62 10.93 4.09
CA ASP A 424 -41.43 10.58 2.93
C ASP A 424 -40.99 11.31 1.66
N PHE A 425 -40.51 12.55 1.79
CA PHE A 425 -39.86 13.27 0.70
C PHE A 425 -38.67 12.46 0.19
N TRP A 426 -37.70 12.15 1.05
CA TRP A 426 -36.49 11.42 0.64
C TRP A 426 -36.82 10.04 0.06
N ARG A 427 -37.84 9.36 0.59
CA ARG A 427 -38.29 8.08 0.06
C ARG A 427 -38.93 8.21 -1.33
N ASN A 428 -39.73 9.24 -1.58
CA ASN A 428 -40.38 9.44 -2.88
C ASN A 428 -39.41 9.98 -3.92
N THR A 429 -38.52 10.87 -3.52
CA THR A 429 -37.55 11.54 -4.38
C THR A 429 -36.39 10.62 -4.78
N PHE A 430 -35.96 9.69 -3.92
CA PHE A 430 -34.80 8.82 -4.16
C PHE A 430 -35.11 7.30 -4.12
N GLY A 431 -36.33 6.92 -3.75
CA GLY A 431 -36.79 5.54 -3.73
C GLY A 431 -36.77 4.92 -5.13
N ARG A 432 -36.50 3.61 -5.21
CA ARG A 432 -36.69 2.88 -6.46
C ARG A 432 -38.19 2.78 -6.72
N GLY A 433 -38.65 3.39 -7.80
CA GLY A 433 -39.83 2.91 -8.52
C GLY A 433 -39.56 1.52 -9.07
#